data_AF-A0A1M5Q7T8-F1
#
_entry.id   AF-A0A1M5Q7T8-F1
#
_cell.length_a   1.000
_cell.length_b   1.000
_cell.length_c   1.000
_cell.angle_alpha   90.00
_cell.angle_beta   90.00
_cell.angle_gamma   90.00
#
_symmetry.space_group_name_H-M   'P 1'
#
loop_
_entity.id
_entity.type
_entity.pdbx_description
1 polymer ?
#
loop_
_entity_poly.entity_id
_entity_poly.type
_entity_poly.pdbx_seq_one_letter_code
_entity_poly.pdbx_strand_id
1 'polypeptide(L)'
;MVLGGPLVRPDESFDRDPGSYSVERALGLVAALALLSALSVVVIGAGVAHAIPDEATVENPERPPASACDDESTVNLTVDGEPVTFATPETCDEPARVPTDRLVWRAVGGELPGQFFAPMLGWLLVGGVFHAVTRSDGESPAGPMTVAAWGRVSRVLGTLLLALVLAWTAAGSGVAPGTPTAEATIRTIGWAFEASVPLAIGVRTAAIGWGAWIEYHGLRRVRDLPPRRALLVVGLVAGVSLVVSLWALLSVG
;
A
#
# COMPACT_ATOMS: atom_id res chain seq x y z
N MET A 1 -11.19 20.22 20.31
CA MET A 1 -9.99 19.64 19.66
C MET A 1 -9.58 20.63 18.58
N VAL A 2 -8.49 21.38 18.79
CA VAL A 2 -8.14 22.54 17.95
C VAL A 2 -7.64 22.05 16.59
N LEU A 3 -8.30 22.45 15.51
CA LEU A 3 -7.98 22.18 14.09
C LEU A 3 -6.66 22.88 13.62
N GLY A 4 -5.69 23.07 14.51
CA GLY A 4 -4.48 23.87 14.30
C GLY A 4 -3.18 23.12 14.58
N GLY A 5 -3.14 21.81 14.30
CA GLY A 5 -1.94 20.99 14.46
C GLY A 5 -0.94 21.13 13.31
N PRO A 6 0.18 20.36 13.35
CA PRO A 6 1.26 20.46 12.36
C PRO A 6 0.83 20.26 10.90
N LEU A 7 -0.32 19.62 10.68
CA LEU A 7 -0.90 19.39 9.35
C LEU A 7 -1.39 20.68 8.68
N VAL A 8 -1.84 21.67 9.45
CA VAL A 8 -2.48 22.90 8.92
C VAL A 8 -1.64 24.13 9.22
N ARG A 9 -0.95 24.17 10.35
CA ARG A 9 -0.09 25.29 10.78
C ARG A 9 1.20 24.76 11.42
N PRO A 10 2.12 24.21 10.61
CA PRO A 10 3.34 23.59 11.11
C PRO A 10 4.26 24.58 11.81
N ASP A 11 4.34 25.82 11.31
CA ASP A 11 5.10 26.92 11.92
C ASP A 11 4.66 27.17 13.37
N GLU A 12 3.39 27.47 13.60
CA GLU A 12 2.87 27.75 14.95
C GLU A 12 2.91 26.53 15.87
N SER A 13 2.72 25.32 15.31
CA SER A 13 2.63 24.08 16.09
C SER A 13 3.98 23.68 16.68
N PHE A 14 5.05 23.77 15.89
CA PHE A 14 6.40 23.43 16.37
C PHE A 14 6.97 24.51 17.29
N ASP A 15 6.47 25.74 17.22
CA ASP A 15 6.83 26.81 18.15
C ASP A 15 6.24 26.64 19.56
N ARG A 16 4.98 26.18 19.66
CA ARG A 16 4.24 26.16 20.94
C ARG A 16 4.61 25.05 21.91
N ASP A 17 5.03 23.88 21.42
CA ASP A 17 5.25 22.72 22.29
C ASP A 17 6.59 22.01 22.00
N PRO A 18 7.71 22.51 22.56
CA PRO A 18 9.01 21.86 22.46
C PRO A 18 9.04 20.48 23.14
N GLY A 19 8.14 20.21 24.08
CA GLY A 19 8.00 18.91 24.74
C GLY A 19 7.33 17.85 23.85
N SER A 20 6.82 18.24 22.68
CA SER A 20 6.24 17.31 21.70
C SER A 20 7.27 16.46 20.95
N TYR A 21 8.56 16.80 21.05
CA TYR A 21 9.67 16.09 20.42
C TYR A 21 10.07 14.83 21.20
N SER A 22 9.20 13.83 21.17
CA SER A 22 9.42 12.53 21.78
C SER A 22 9.46 11.45 20.71
N VAL A 23 10.45 10.56 20.77
CA VAL A 23 10.56 9.40 19.88
C VAL A 23 9.39 8.46 20.10
N GLU A 24 8.92 8.33 21.34
CA GLU A 24 7.79 7.49 21.73
C GLU A 24 6.49 7.98 21.08
N ARG A 25 6.24 9.30 21.08
CA ARG A 25 5.09 9.91 20.39
C ARG A 25 5.20 9.74 18.88
N ALA A 26 6.39 9.94 18.31
CA ALA A 26 6.63 9.72 16.88
C ALA A 26 6.38 8.26 16.49
N LEU A 27 6.87 7.31 17.28
CA LEU A 27 6.67 5.89 17.09
C LEU A 27 5.18 5.53 17.19
N GLY A 28 4.48 6.02 18.21
CA GLY A 28 3.04 5.78 18.38
C GLY A 28 2.23 6.30 17.19
N LEU A 29 2.55 7.49 16.69
CA LEU A 29 1.93 8.05 15.48
C LEU A 29 2.20 7.18 14.26
N VAL A 30 3.45 6.78 14.03
CA VAL A 30 3.83 5.98 12.86
C VAL A 30 3.27 4.57 12.92
N ALA A 31 3.18 3.97 14.10
CA ALA A 31 2.51 2.69 14.30
C ALA A 31 1.01 2.77 13.97
N ALA A 32 0.34 3.86 14.40
CA ALA A 32 -1.05 4.09 14.01
C ALA A 32 -1.22 4.26 12.49
N LEU A 33 -0.30 5.00 11.84
CA LEU A 33 -0.28 5.15 10.39
C LEU A 33 -0.03 3.82 9.64
N ALA A 34 0.85 2.96 10.18
CA ALA A 34 1.11 1.62 9.66
C ALA A 34 -0.15 0.74 9.71
N LEU A 35 -0.85 0.74 10.85
CA LEU A 35 -2.11 0.02 11.02
C LEU A 35 -3.18 0.55 10.06
N LEU A 36 -3.31 1.87 9.91
CA LEU A 36 -4.27 2.47 8.98
C LEU A 36 -3.96 2.11 7.52
N SER A 37 -2.68 2.05 7.15
CA SER A 37 -2.26 1.69 5.80
C SER A 37 -2.59 0.22 5.50
N ALA A 38 -2.27 -0.70 6.43
CA ALA A 38 -2.63 -2.11 6.32
C ALA A 38 -4.15 -2.30 6.26
N LEU A 39 -4.89 -1.63 7.14
CA LEU A 39 -6.35 -1.67 7.17
C LEU A 39 -6.98 -1.19 5.87
N SER A 40 -6.41 -0.17 5.22
CA SER A 40 -6.94 0.30 3.94
C SER A 40 -6.91 -0.77 2.86
N VAL A 41 -5.88 -1.63 2.81
CA VAL A 41 -5.80 -2.72 1.84
C VAL A 41 -6.82 -3.81 2.17
N VAL A 42 -7.07 -4.08 3.46
CA VAL A 42 -8.17 -4.98 3.87
C VAL A 42 -9.53 -4.44 3.40
N VAL A 43 -9.80 -3.14 3.58
CA VAL A 43 -11.06 -2.51 3.18
C VAL A 43 -11.23 -2.53 1.66
N ILE A 44 -10.19 -2.19 0.90
CA ILE A 44 -10.21 -2.27 -0.57
C ILE A 44 -10.46 -3.72 -1.01
N GLY A 45 -9.70 -4.67 -0.45
CA GLY A 45 -9.83 -6.09 -0.75
C GLY A 45 -11.22 -6.63 -0.46
N ALA A 46 -11.82 -6.26 0.68
CA ALA A 46 -13.20 -6.60 0.99
C ALA A 46 -14.18 -6.03 -0.04
N GLY A 47 -14.02 -4.77 -0.46
CA GLY A 47 -14.84 -4.16 -1.49
C GLY A 47 -14.72 -4.88 -2.85
N VAL A 48 -13.51 -5.25 -3.24
CA VAL A 48 -13.25 -6.02 -4.47
C VAL A 48 -13.87 -7.42 -4.39
N ALA A 49 -13.71 -8.11 -3.25
CA ALA A 49 -14.29 -9.44 -3.05
C ALA A 49 -15.82 -9.44 -3.17
N HIS A 50 -16.50 -8.37 -2.76
CA HIS A 50 -17.96 -8.23 -2.95
C HIS A 50 -18.37 -7.90 -4.39
N ALA A 51 -17.46 -7.39 -5.22
CA ALA A 51 -17.76 -6.95 -6.58
C ALA A 51 -17.52 -8.02 -7.66
N ILE A 52 -16.74 -9.07 -7.34
CA ILE A 52 -16.41 -10.14 -8.29
C ILE A 52 -17.35 -11.34 -8.07
N PRO A 53 -17.80 -12.03 -9.14
CA PRO A 53 -18.59 -13.26 -9.00
C PRO A 53 -17.90 -14.34 -8.13
N ASP A 54 -18.70 -15.21 -7.51
CA ASP A 54 -18.25 -16.20 -6.52
C ASP A 54 -17.18 -17.18 -7.04
N GLU A 55 -17.22 -17.53 -8.33
CA GLU A 55 -16.27 -18.47 -8.94
C GLU A 55 -15.53 -17.85 -10.13
N ALA A 56 -14.21 -18.06 -10.18
CA ALA A 56 -13.37 -17.75 -11.32
C ALA A 56 -12.78 -19.04 -11.90
N THR A 57 -12.74 -19.12 -13.22
CA THR A 57 -12.05 -20.19 -13.95
C THR A 57 -10.55 -19.87 -14.00
N VAL A 58 -9.74 -20.72 -13.37
CA VAL A 58 -8.28 -20.61 -13.35
C VAL A 58 -7.70 -21.84 -14.03
N GLU A 59 -6.55 -21.68 -14.67
CA GLU A 59 -5.77 -22.82 -15.16
C GLU A 59 -5.45 -23.75 -13.99
N ASN A 60 -5.73 -25.04 -14.15
CA ASN A 60 -5.58 -26.02 -13.08
C ASN A 60 -4.10 -26.45 -12.99
N PRO A 61 -3.33 -26.00 -11.99
CA PRO A 61 -1.91 -26.36 -11.88
C PRO A 61 -1.71 -27.82 -11.45
N GLU A 62 -2.76 -28.46 -10.91
CA GLU A 62 -2.74 -29.87 -10.50
C GLU A 62 -3.22 -30.79 -11.63
N ARG A 63 -3.51 -30.25 -12.83
CA ARG A 63 -3.94 -31.05 -13.97
C ARG A 63 -2.79 -31.97 -14.41
N PRO A 64 -3.02 -33.29 -14.45
CA PRO A 64 -2.05 -34.22 -15.02
C PRO A 64 -1.97 -34.02 -16.56
N PRO A 65 -0.90 -34.49 -17.23
CA PRO A 65 -0.77 -34.37 -18.68
C PRO A 65 -1.98 -34.96 -19.40
N ALA A 66 -2.35 -34.41 -20.58
CA ALA A 66 -3.57 -34.77 -21.31
C ALA A 66 -3.77 -36.29 -21.48
N SER A 67 -2.69 -37.04 -21.69
CA SER A 67 -2.71 -38.51 -21.79
C SER A 67 -3.27 -39.24 -20.56
N ALA A 68 -3.23 -38.62 -19.37
CA ALA A 68 -3.79 -39.17 -18.14
C ALA A 68 -5.28 -38.83 -17.94
N CYS A 69 -5.83 -37.91 -18.73
CA CYS A 69 -7.23 -37.49 -18.69
C CYS A 69 -8.06 -37.97 -19.90
N ASP A 70 -7.41 -38.32 -21.02
CA ASP A 70 -8.08 -38.86 -22.20
C ASP A 70 -8.47 -40.35 -22.06
N ASP A 71 -7.87 -41.07 -21.11
CA ASP A 71 -8.21 -42.46 -20.80
C ASP A 71 -9.34 -42.51 -19.76
N GLU A 72 -10.57 -42.86 -20.19
CA GLU A 72 -11.71 -43.16 -19.29
C GLU A 72 -11.43 -44.34 -18.32
N SER A 73 -10.28 -45.00 -18.47
CA SER A 73 -9.81 -45.99 -17.52
C SER A 73 -9.13 -45.31 -16.34
N THR A 74 -9.70 -45.47 -15.15
CA THR A 74 -9.00 -45.31 -13.88
C THR A 74 -7.69 -46.09 -13.98
N VAL A 75 -6.57 -45.38 -14.14
CA VAL A 75 -5.25 -46.02 -14.21
C VAL A 75 -4.92 -46.50 -12.80
N ASN A 76 -5.22 -47.77 -12.53
CA ASN A 76 -4.81 -48.47 -11.32
C ASN A 76 -3.32 -48.78 -11.41
N LEU A 77 -2.47 -47.81 -11.07
CA LEU A 77 -1.05 -48.03 -10.90
C LEU A 77 -0.77 -48.50 -9.47
N THR A 78 0.04 -49.54 -9.36
CA THR A 78 0.58 -50.03 -8.08
C THR A 78 1.99 -49.47 -7.92
N VAL A 79 2.19 -48.63 -6.91
CA VAL A 79 3.53 -48.16 -6.51
C VAL A 79 3.82 -48.81 -5.16
N ASP A 80 4.91 -49.57 -5.06
CA ASP A 80 5.28 -50.36 -3.87
C ASP A 80 4.22 -51.36 -3.39
N GLY A 81 3.40 -51.87 -4.32
CA GLY A 81 2.33 -52.84 -4.02
C GLY A 81 1.05 -52.24 -3.45
N GLU A 82 1.00 -50.92 -3.25
CA GLU A 82 -0.19 -50.18 -2.86
C GLU A 82 -0.88 -49.59 -4.11
N PRO A 83 -2.20 -49.75 -4.27
CA PRO A 83 -2.93 -49.11 -5.35
C PRO A 83 -2.99 -47.59 -5.13
N VAL A 84 -2.47 -46.81 -6.08
CA VAL A 84 -2.53 -45.35 -6.04
C VAL A 84 -3.41 -44.86 -7.19
N THR A 85 -4.56 -44.27 -6.84
CA THR A 85 -5.50 -43.65 -7.79
C THR A 85 -5.06 -42.22 -8.08
N PHE A 86 -4.61 -41.94 -9.31
CA PHE A 86 -4.04 -40.62 -9.67
C PHE A 86 -4.98 -39.66 -10.38
N ALA A 87 -6.23 -40.03 -10.65
CA ALA A 87 -7.19 -39.12 -11.27
C ALA A 87 -8.56 -39.28 -10.61
N THR A 88 -8.94 -38.33 -9.76
CA THR A 88 -10.36 -38.08 -9.53
C THR A 88 -10.88 -37.30 -10.75
N PRO A 89 -12.16 -37.44 -11.14
CA PRO A 89 -12.76 -36.64 -12.20
C PRO A 89 -12.47 -35.13 -12.04
N GLU A 90 -12.42 -34.66 -10.79
CA GLU A 90 -12.12 -33.28 -10.38
C GLU A 90 -10.72 -32.79 -10.81
N THR A 91 -9.73 -33.67 -10.91
CA THR A 91 -8.35 -33.30 -11.34
C THR A 91 -8.17 -33.19 -12.86
N CYS A 92 -9.11 -33.73 -13.63
CA CYS A 92 -9.12 -33.67 -15.09
C CYS A 92 -10.03 -32.56 -15.65
N ASP A 93 -10.77 -31.86 -14.79
CA ASP A 93 -11.60 -30.73 -15.18
C ASP A 93 -10.74 -29.54 -15.62
N GLU A 94 -11.01 -29.08 -16.84
CA GLU A 94 -10.51 -27.81 -17.36
C GLU A 94 -11.70 -26.90 -17.71
N PRO A 95 -11.74 -25.65 -17.22
CA PRO A 95 -10.87 -25.02 -16.22
C PRO A 95 -11.29 -25.32 -14.75
N ALA A 96 -10.33 -25.25 -13.81
CA ALA A 96 -10.63 -25.35 -12.38
C ALA A 96 -11.39 -24.11 -11.90
N ARG A 97 -12.43 -24.31 -11.08
CA ARG A 97 -13.19 -23.22 -10.48
C ARG A 97 -12.68 -22.97 -9.07
N VAL A 98 -12.11 -21.80 -8.85
CA VAL A 98 -11.63 -21.37 -7.54
C VAL A 98 -12.53 -20.24 -7.04
N PRO A 99 -12.93 -20.28 -5.75
CA PRO A 99 -13.63 -19.16 -5.13
C PRO A 99 -12.82 -17.87 -5.27
N THR A 100 -13.42 -16.84 -5.87
CA THR A 100 -12.69 -15.62 -6.23
C THR A 100 -12.28 -14.81 -5.00
N ASP A 101 -13.04 -14.93 -3.91
CA ASP A 101 -12.71 -14.37 -2.60
C ASP A 101 -11.36 -14.88 -2.08
N ARG A 102 -11.05 -16.17 -2.26
CA ARG A 102 -9.77 -16.77 -1.85
C ARG A 102 -8.60 -16.16 -2.60
N LEU A 103 -8.76 -15.85 -3.88
CA LEU A 103 -7.74 -15.19 -4.69
C LEU A 103 -7.51 -13.75 -4.21
N VAL A 104 -8.58 -13.01 -3.96
CA VAL A 104 -8.51 -11.64 -3.43
C VAL A 104 -7.83 -11.62 -2.06
N TRP A 105 -8.23 -12.50 -1.13
CA TRP A 105 -7.65 -12.54 0.20
C TRP A 105 -6.20 -13.03 0.23
N ARG A 106 -5.79 -13.90 -0.70
CA ARG A 106 -4.38 -14.27 -0.89
C ARG A 106 -3.55 -13.06 -1.32
N ALA A 107 -4.05 -12.29 -2.29
CA ALA A 107 -3.37 -11.07 -2.74
C ALA A 107 -3.28 -10.03 -1.61
N VAL A 108 -4.40 -9.77 -0.92
CA VAL A 108 -4.42 -8.89 0.26
C VAL A 108 -3.41 -9.35 1.30
N GLY A 109 -3.41 -10.63 1.65
CA GLY A 109 -2.49 -11.22 2.64
C GLY A 109 -1.01 -11.05 2.26
N GLY A 110 -0.67 -11.11 0.98
CA GLY A 110 0.69 -10.86 0.47
C GLY A 110 1.12 -9.40 0.62
N GLU A 111 0.20 -8.45 0.47
CA GLU A 111 0.47 -7.01 0.55
C GLU A 111 0.54 -6.48 2.00
N LEU A 112 -0.17 -7.12 2.94
CA LEU A 112 -0.28 -6.64 4.33
C LEU A 112 1.08 -6.35 5.01
N PRO A 113 2.10 -7.23 4.94
CA PRO A 113 3.40 -6.94 5.54
C PRO A 113 4.04 -5.68 4.94
N GLY A 114 3.99 -5.54 3.61
CA GLY A 114 4.53 -4.37 2.92
C GLY A 114 3.86 -3.08 3.38
N GLN A 115 2.53 -3.08 3.45
CA GLN A 115 1.74 -1.90 3.85
C GLN A 115 1.91 -1.53 5.33
N PHE A 116 2.13 -2.52 6.19
CA PHE A 116 2.40 -2.28 7.61
C PHE A 116 3.83 -1.75 7.82
N PHE A 117 4.84 -2.38 7.23
CA PHE A 117 6.23 -2.02 7.48
C PHE A 117 6.72 -0.81 6.67
N ALA A 118 6.15 -0.52 5.50
CA ALA A 118 6.61 0.59 4.66
C ALA A 118 6.50 1.96 5.35
N PRO A 119 5.40 2.34 6.03
CA PRO A 119 5.31 3.57 6.82
C PRO A 119 6.44 3.69 7.85
N MET A 120 6.70 2.62 8.60
CA MET A 120 7.74 2.54 9.63
C MET A 120 9.15 2.67 9.05
N LEU A 121 9.45 1.90 8.00
CA LEU A 121 10.76 1.92 7.36
C LEU A 121 11.04 3.29 6.75
N GLY A 122 10.10 3.86 6.00
CA GLY A 122 10.29 5.19 5.44
C GLY A 122 10.36 6.30 6.50
N TRP A 123 9.71 6.14 7.66
CA TRP A 123 9.90 7.05 8.78
C TRP A 123 11.33 6.98 9.33
N LEU A 124 11.85 5.78 9.58
CA LEU A 124 13.22 5.58 10.06
C LEU A 124 14.25 6.12 9.06
N LEU A 125 14.06 5.86 7.77
CA LEU A 125 14.96 6.35 6.72
C LEU A 125 14.93 7.89 6.64
N VAL A 126 13.75 8.50 6.56
CA VAL A 126 13.62 9.97 6.45
C VAL A 126 14.10 10.67 7.72
N GLY A 127 13.66 10.22 8.90
CA GLY A 127 14.08 10.79 10.18
C GLY A 127 15.57 10.58 10.46
N GLY A 128 16.12 9.43 10.06
CA GLY A 128 17.54 9.12 10.11
C GLY A 128 18.36 10.03 9.19
N VAL A 129 17.92 10.24 7.94
CA VAL A 129 18.55 11.20 7.02
C VAL A 129 18.50 12.61 7.60
N PHE A 130 17.34 13.07 8.07
CA PHE A 130 17.22 14.39 8.69
C PHE A 130 18.15 14.54 9.88
N HIS A 131 18.23 13.54 10.76
CA HIS A 131 19.16 13.56 11.88
C HIS A 131 20.62 13.62 11.38
N ALA A 132 21.01 12.75 10.46
CA ALA A 132 22.39 12.65 9.97
C ALA A 132 22.90 13.93 9.30
N VAL A 133 22.06 14.63 8.52
CA VAL A 133 22.46 15.83 7.77
C VAL A 133 22.33 17.13 8.57
N THR A 134 21.62 17.09 9.70
CA THR A 134 21.38 18.26 10.57
C THR A 134 22.09 18.17 11.91
N ARG A 135 22.69 17.02 12.26
CA ARG A 135 23.37 16.83 13.54
C ARG A 135 24.55 17.78 13.75
N SER A 136 24.61 18.32 14.95
CA SER A 136 25.81 18.80 15.64
C SER A 136 26.12 17.87 16.83
N ASP A 137 27.28 18.05 17.45
CA ASP A 137 27.78 17.13 18.48
C ASP A 137 26.81 17.01 19.67
N GLY A 138 26.38 15.78 19.97
CA GLY A 138 25.54 15.45 21.12
C GLY A 138 24.03 15.65 20.94
N GLU A 139 23.55 16.07 19.77
CA GLU A 139 22.11 16.30 19.57
C GLU A 139 21.30 15.02 19.45
N SER A 140 20.13 14.99 20.08
CA SER A 140 19.18 13.87 20.03
C SER A 140 18.51 13.72 18.64
N PRO A 141 18.20 12.48 18.19
CA PRO A 141 17.40 12.23 17.00
C PRO A 141 15.90 12.48 17.19
N ALA A 142 15.43 12.73 18.41
CA ALA A 142 14.00 12.83 18.73
C ALA A 142 13.25 13.83 17.85
N GLY A 143 13.74 15.06 17.77
CA GLY A 143 13.11 16.10 16.96
C GLY A 143 13.01 15.76 15.47
N PRO A 144 14.11 15.43 14.77
CA PRO A 144 14.06 14.99 13.37
C PRO A 144 13.12 13.79 13.13
N MET A 145 13.09 12.83 14.05
CA MET A 145 12.18 11.68 13.97
C MET A 145 10.71 12.11 14.13
N THR A 146 10.40 13.01 15.04
CA THR A 146 9.05 13.58 15.19
C THR A 146 8.61 14.34 13.95
N VAL A 147 9.50 15.15 13.37
CA VAL A 147 9.22 15.90 12.13
C VAL A 147 8.95 14.94 10.97
N ALA A 148 9.77 13.90 10.80
CA ALA A 148 9.56 12.87 9.79
C ALA A 148 8.21 12.15 9.99
N ALA A 149 7.83 11.84 11.23
CA ALA A 149 6.55 11.18 11.53
C ALA A 149 5.36 12.02 11.07
N TRP A 150 5.37 13.34 11.34
CA TRP A 150 4.32 14.25 10.85
C TRP A 150 4.29 14.39 9.33
N GLY A 151 5.46 14.40 8.69
CA GLY A 151 5.55 14.33 7.22
C GLY A 151 4.86 13.09 6.65
N ARG A 152 4.96 11.92 7.33
CA ARG A 152 4.29 10.67 6.90
C ARG A 152 2.77 10.72 6.98
N VAL A 153 2.19 11.49 7.91
CA VAL A 153 0.73 11.60 8.05
C VAL A 153 0.11 12.06 6.73
N SER A 154 0.66 13.11 6.10
CA SER A 154 0.17 13.62 4.81
C SER A 154 0.19 12.55 3.70
N ARG A 155 1.23 11.72 3.66
CA ARG A 155 1.41 10.65 2.67
C ARG A 155 0.39 9.52 2.84
N VAL A 156 0.14 9.11 4.08
CA VAL A 156 -0.89 8.11 4.37
C VAL A 156 -2.28 8.67 4.10
N LEU A 157 -2.58 9.90 4.48
CA LEU A 157 -3.85 10.55 4.16
C LEU A 157 -4.09 10.63 2.64
N GLY A 158 -3.06 10.98 1.86
CA GLY A 158 -3.14 10.94 0.40
C GLY A 158 -3.44 9.54 -0.15
N THR A 159 -2.83 8.52 0.43
CA THR A 159 -3.06 7.11 0.05
C THR A 159 -4.50 6.68 0.38
N LEU A 160 -4.99 7.02 1.58
CA LEU A 160 -6.37 6.75 2.00
C LEU A 160 -7.39 7.48 1.12
N LEU A 161 -7.11 8.74 0.76
CA LEU A 161 -7.96 9.52 -0.14
C LEU A 161 -8.02 8.87 -1.53
N LEU A 162 -6.87 8.47 -2.08
CA LEU A 162 -6.81 7.76 -3.35
C LEU A 162 -7.59 6.44 -3.30
N ALA A 163 -7.38 5.64 -2.25
CA ALA A 163 -8.11 4.41 -2.02
C ALA A 163 -9.64 4.65 -1.98
N LEU A 164 -10.09 5.71 -1.30
CA LEU A 164 -11.49 6.08 -1.23
C LEU A 164 -12.05 6.47 -2.60
N VAL A 165 -11.32 7.27 -3.38
CA VAL A 165 -11.75 7.67 -4.73
C VAL A 165 -11.81 6.45 -5.66
N LEU A 166 -10.85 5.54 -5.58
CA LEU A 166 -10.85 4.28 -6.32
C LEU A 166 -12.05 3.40 -5.93
N ALA A 167 -12.32 3.25 -4.64
CA ALA A 167 -13.47 2.49 -4.16
C ALA A 167 -14.80 3.11 -4.63
N TRP A 168 -14.91 4.44 -4.58
CA TRP A 168 -16.09 5.17 -5.03
C TRP A 168 -16.33 5.02 -6.54
N THR A 169 -15.26 5.16 -7.33
CA THR A 169 -15.34 5.01 -8.80
C THR A 169 -15.66 3.58 -9.21
N ALA A 170 -15.09 2.58 -8.53
CA ALA A 170 -15.45 1.18 -8.73
C ALA A 170 -16.93 0.93 -8.44
N ALA A 171 -17.45 1.42 -7.31
CA ALA A 171 -18.86 1.28 -6.94
C ALA A 171 -19.81 1.98 -7.95
N GLY A 172 -19.41 3.13 -8.49
CA GLY A 172 -20.19 3.89 -9.47
C GLY A 172 -20.14 3.35 -10.91
N SER A 173 -19.18 2.46 -11.22
CA SER A 173 -18.95 1.95 -12.59
C SER A 173 -19.99 0.94 -13.08
N GLY A 174 -20.98 0.58 -12.25
CA GLY A 174 -22.09 -0.24 -12.70
C GLY A 174 -21.70 -1.68 -13.02
N VAL A 175 -20.65 -2.22 -12.37
CA VAL A 175 -20.45 -3.68 -12.26
C VAL A 175 -21.64 -4.22 -11.48
N ALA A 176 -22.74 -4.43 -12.18
CA ALA A 176 -23.97 -4.94 -11.60
C ALA A 176 -23.69 -6.36 -11.10
N PRO A 177 -24.13 -6.71 -9.87
CA PRO A 177 -24.07 -8.08 -9.40
C PRO A 177 -24.81 -8.99 -10.39
N GLY A 178 -24.08 -9.89 -11.06
CA GLY A 178 -24.67 -11.03 -11.77
C GLY A 178 -24.58 -11.11 -13.31
N THR A 179 -23.78 -10.32 -14.04
CA THR A 179 -23.76 -10.46 -15.53
C THR A 179 -22.44 -10.26 -16.33
N PRO A 180 -21.27 -9.88 -15.79
CA PRO A 180 -19.99 -10.04 -16.51
C PRO A 180 -19.27 -11.34 -16.14
N THR A 181 -18.63 -12.00 -17.12
CA THR A 181 -17.64 -13.05 -16.85
C THR A 181 -16.51 -12.49 -15.97
N ALA A 182 -15.82 -13.34 -15.20
CA ALA A 182 -14.66 -12.92 -14.38
C ALA A 182 -13.63 -12.13 -15.21
N GLU A 183 -13.41 -12.52 -16.46
CA GLU A 183 -12.55 -11.83 -17.42
C GLU A 183 -13.02 -10.39 -17.74
N ALA A 184 -14.33 -10.19 -17.95
CA ALA A 184 -14.89 -8.87 -18.21
C ALA A 184 -14.76 -7.95 -16.98
N THR A 185 -14.94 -8.51 -15.78
CA THR A 185 -14.73 -7.78 -14.50
C THR A 185 -13.26 -7.40 -14.31
N ILE A 186 -12.33 -8.34 -14.50
CA ILE A 186 -10.88 -8.08 -14.39
C ILE A 186 -10.44 -7.02 -15.39
N ARG A 187 -10.89 -7.12 -16.65
CA ARG A 187 -10.59 -6.11 -17.67
C ARG A 187 -11.13 -4.74 -17.25
N THR A 188 -12.37 -4.66 -16.79
CA THR A 188 -12.97 -3.39 -16.33
C THR A 188 -12.19 -2.77 -15.17
N ILE A 189 -11.78 -3.58 -14.19
CA ILE A 189 -10.93 -3.14 -13.09
C ILE A 189 -9.57 -2.64 -13.61
N GLY A 190 -8.94 -3.35 -14.55
CA GLY A 190 -7.68 -2.95 -15.18
C GLY A 190 -7.78 -1.60 -15.88
N TRP A 191 -8.82 -1.40 -16.71
CA TRP A 191 -9.07 -0.11 -17.37
C TRP A 191 -9.34 1.02 -16.38
N ALA A 192 -10.11 0.76 -15.32
CA ALA A 192 -10.36 1.73 -14.27
C ALA A 192 -9.06 2.11 -13.52
N PHE A 193 -8.18 1.13 -13.28
CA PHE A 193 -6.88 1.36 -12.68
C PHE A 193 -5.99 2.22 -13.58
N GLU A 194 -5.84 1.89 -14.87
CA GLU A 194 -5.08 2.69 -15.82
C GLU A 194 -5.60 4.13 -15.92
N ALA A 195 -6.92 4.30 -16.02
CA ALA A 195 -7.56 5.62 -16.05
C ALA A 195 -7.32 6.44 -14.76
N SER A 196 -7.05 5.76 -13.64
CA SER A 196 -6.76 6.39 -12.35
C SER A 196 -5.29 6.80 -12.17
N VAL A 197 -4.37 6.33 -13.01
CA VAL A 197 -2.92 6.61 -12.87
C VAL A 197 -2.62 8.11 -12.81
N PRO A 198 -3.16 8.99 -13.69
CA PRO A 198 -2.90 10.43 -13.60
C PRO A 198 -3.38 11.05 -12.27
N LEU A 199 -4.54 10.60 -11.77
CA LEU A 199 -5.06 11.03 -10.48
C LEU A 199 -4.14 10.57 -9.34
N ALA A 200 -3.70 9.31 -9.38
CA ALA A 200 -2.77 8.76 -8.39
C ALA A 200 -1.44 9.54 -8.35
N ILE A 201 -0.90 9.92 -9.52
CA ILE A 201 0.29 10.79 -9.63
C ILE A 201 0.02 12.15 -8.97
N GLY A 202 -1.11 12.78 -9.28
CA GLY A 202 -1.50 14.07 -8.71
C GLY A 202 -1.63 14.03 -7.18
N VAL A 203 -2.37 13.05 -6.65
CA VAL A 203 -2.57 12.87 -5.20
C VAL A 203 -1.26 12.58 -4.48
N ARG A 204 -0.40 11.70 -5.03
CA ARG A 204 0.92 11.40 -4.44
C ARG A 204 1.82 12.63 -4.43
N THR A 205 1.85 13.38 -5.53
CA THR A 205 2.65 14.61 -5.62
C THR A 205 2.18 15.65 -4.60
N ALA A 206 0.88 15.86 -4.49
CA ALA A 206 0.29 16.78 -3.52
C ALA A 206 0.58 16.34 -2.07
N ALA A 207 0.44 15.05 -1.76
CA ALA A 207 0.71 14.50 -0.43
C ALA A 207 2.19 14.62 -0.04
N ILE A 208 3.11 14.35 -0.98
CA ILE A 208 4.55 14.52 -0.75
C ILE A 208 4.90 16.01 -0.56
N GLY A 209 4.33 16.90 -1.39
CA GLY A 209 4.52 18.35 -1.26
C GLY A 209 4.01 18.88 0.08
N TRP A 210 2.84 18.40 0.54
CA TRP A 210 2.30 18.73 1.85
C TRP A 210 3.22 18.24 2.97
N GLY A 211 3.66 16.99 2.92
CA GLY A 211 4.63 16.45 3.87
C GLY A 211 5.93 17.24 3.90
N ALA A 212 6.46 17.61 2.74
CA ALA A 212 7.66 18.43 2.61
C ALA A 212 7.47 19.82 3.25
N TRP A 213 6.30 20.44 3.09
CA TRP A 213 6.01 21.71 3.75
C TRP A 213 6.04 21.58 5.28
N ILE A 214 5.44 20.53 5.84
CA ILE A 214 5.48 20.24 7.28
C ILE A 214 6.92 20.00 7.74
N GLU A 215 7.67 19.18 7.01
CA GLU A 215 9.06 18.83 7.32
C GLU A 215 9.98 20.05 7.28
N TYR A 216 9.78 20.95 6.32
CA TYR A 216 10.53 22.20 6.20
C TYR A 216 10.37 23.08 7.43
N HIS A 217 9.13 23.34 7.86
CA HIS A 217 8.88 24.15 9.04
C HIS A 217 9.34 23.45 10.33
N GLY A 218 9.13 22.13 10.42
CA GLY A 218 9.58 21.33 11.56
C GLY A 218 11.10 21.35 11.74
N LEU A 219 11.87 21.11 10.67
CA LEU A 219 13.34 21.11 10.76
C LEU A 219 13.91 22.49 11.05
N ARG A 220 13.31 23.55 10.47
CA ARG A 220 13.70 24.92 10.83
C ARG A 220 13.55 25.17 12.31
N ARG A 221 12.51 24.61 12.94
CA ARG A 221 12.27 24.89 14.35
C ARG A 221 13.07 24.00 15.31
N VAL A 222 13.13 22.71 14.99
CA VAL A 222 13.79 21.69 15.81
C VAL A 222 15.31 21.81 15.77
N ARG A 223 15.86 22.20 14.62
CA ARG A 223 17.32 22.26 14.37
C ARG A 223 17.83 23.67 14.09
N ASP A 224 16.99 24.69 14.31
CA ASP A 224 17.28 26.10 14.04
C ASP A 224 17.94 26.34 12.67
N LEU A 225 17.48 25.59 11.66
CA LEU A 225 18.13 25.61 10.35
C LEU A 225 17.82 26.90 9.60
N PRO A 226 18.81 27.49 8.90
CA PRO A 226 18.53 28.57 7.98
C PRO A 226 17.60 28.08 6.85
N PRO A 227 16.65 28.91 6.38
CA PRO A 227 15.64 28.53 5.39
C PRO A 227 16.20 27.79 4.17
N ARG A 228 17.32 28.26 3.61
CA ARG A 228 17.96 27.65 2.44
C ARG A 228 18.40 26.20 2.69
N ARG A 229 18.99 25.92 3.86
CA ARG A 229 19.47 24.57 4.20
C ARG A 229 18.31 23.63 4.48
N ALA A 230 17.28 24.10 5.19
CA ALA A 230 16.06 23.31 5.40
C ALA A 230 15.37 22.96 4.07
N LEU A 231 15.24 23.93 3.17
CA LEU A 231 14.64 23.72 1.85
C LEU A 231 15.43 22.71 1.01
N LEU A 232 16.76 22.78 1.00
CA LEU A 232 17.61 21.83 0.26
C LEU A 232 17.47 20.40 0.80
N VAL A 233 17.56 20.22 2.12
CA VAL A 233 17.46 18.89 2.76
C VAL A 233 16.09 18.27 2.50
N VAL A 234 15.02 19.03 2.76
CA VAL A 234 13.65 18.53 2.58
C VAL A 234 13.33 18.34 1.11
N GLY A 235 13.75 19.27 0.24
CA GLY A 235 13.57 19.16 -1.20
C GLY A 235 14.23 17.92 -1.79
N LEU A 236 15.44 17.58 -1.34
CA LEU A 236 16.12 16.35 -1.77
C LEU A 236 15.35 15.10 -1.33
N VAL A 237 14.95 15.03 -0.05
CA VAL A 237 14.20 13.88 0.48
C VAL A 237 12.83 13.74 -0.20
N ALA A 238 12.12 14.85 -0.39
CA ALA A 238 10.83 14.87 -1.09
C ALA A 238 10.99 14.49 -2.56
N GLY A 239 12.02 14.99 -3.25
CA GLY A 239 12.33 14.64 -4.63
C GLY A 239 12.62 13.15 -4.81
N VAL A 240 13.49 12.58 -3.96
CA VAL A 240 13.77 11.13 -3.98
C VAL A 240 12.50 10.33 -3.66
N SER A 241 11.74 10.74 -2.64
CA SER A 241 10.48 10.09 -2.27
C SER A 241 9.48 10.09 -3.43
N LEU A 242 9.40 11.20 -4.17
CA LEU A 242 8.53 11.32 -5.33
C LEU A 242 8.99 10.39 -6.46
N VAL A 243 10.27 10.39 -6.81
CA VAL A 243 10.82 9.50 -7.84
C VAL A 243 10.55 8.03 -7.51
N VAL A 244 10.85 7.60 -6.28
CA VAL A 244 10.59 6.21 -5.83
C VAL A 244 9.10 5.89 -5.88
N SER A 245 8.25 6.82 -5.42
CA SER A 245 6.79 6.62 -5.41
C SER A 245 6.17 6.55 -6.80
N LEU A 246 6.71 7.30 -7.76
CA LEU A 246 6.27 7.29 -9.15
C LEU A 246 6.80 6.07 -9.87
N TRP A 247 8.06 5.70 -9.67
CA TRP A 247 8.63 4.47 -10.21
C TRP A 247 7.84 3.23 -9.76
N ALA A 248 7.52 3.15 -8.47
CA ALA A 248 6.71 2.05 -7.94
C ALA A 248 5.29 2.03 -8.52
N LEU A 249 4.68 3.20 -8.77
CA LEU A 249 3.36 3.28 -9.39
C LEU A 249 3.39 2.84 -10.86
N LEU A 250 4.40 3.25 -11.61
CA LEU A 250 4.55 2.98 -13.04
C LEU A 250 5.11 1.59 -13.36
N SER A 251 5.63 0.86 -12.36
CA SER A 251 6.11 -0.52 -12.54
C SER A 251 5.01 -1.55 -12.32
N VAL A 252 3.85 -1.13 -11.83
CA VAL A 252 2.69 -1.98 -11.52
C VAL A 252 1.61 -1.92 -12.60
N GLY A 253 1.59 -0.85 -13.41
CA GLY A 253 0.72 -0.71 -14.59
C GLY A 253 1.49 -1.04 -15.87
#